data_AF-A0AAU1I1K1-F1
#
_entry.id   AF-A0AAU1I1K1-F1
#
_cell.length_a   1.000
_cell.length_b   1.000
_cell.length_c   1.000
_cell.angle_alpha   90.00
_cell.angle_beta   90.00
_cell.angle_gamma   90.00
#
_symmetry.space_group_name_H-M   'P 1'
#
loop_
_entity.id
_entity.type
_entity.pdbx_description
1 polymer ?
#
loop_
_entity_poly.entity_id
_entity_poly.type
_entity_poly.pdbx_seq_one_letter_code
_entity_poly.pdbx_strand_id
1 'polypeptide(L)'
;MKIRRVLATAVAAAVTAPVVLLSTAPAFADEKPAAQTQKAKPTIEELEQAVDLAQKEYDAAVIAVNDAIKFLEEGLEAETYRTKAAVIETKKAAEAAAKAKTEADQAVVDARAKLAAATTDEEKAAAQTVLDAALKAAQDAAAAKTAADTKAAEARTAHDDARVAQARKIGLLQKARDEARKKLDDAKKALAEAEAEEGEEGEEPGGECVPEPKLTAVLSGLPDKVVGGTTENFTLRVTNGTSKTMDEVYPYAAVHAFDDKGLKELDSYLDLEWSTAANPSWRDFDVLDGSSVGSLKAKASVDVKLRLKVDADIPAGQGAVFVSADYINADESCGGYPDLDHHEFQILAKTDPGNNEDTDGKPDHTTEQGGTSTTPVNGTGGSDSGSLAETGSSDALSKVALAGGAALMLGAGAVVVARRRNADTNA
;
A
#
# COMPACT_ATOMS: atom_id res chain seq x y z
N MET A 1 -20.01 11.40 50.62
CA MET A 1 -20.07 10.23 49.71
C MET A 1 -19.60 10.65 48.34
N LYS A 2 -18.71 9.85 47.73
CA LYS A 2 -18.24 9.96 46.34
C LYS A 2 -19.38 9.63 45.35
N ILE A 3 -19.18 10.04 44.09
CA ILE A 3 -19.71 9.53 42.79
C ILE A 3 -20.04 10.76 41.91
N ARG A 4 -19.06 11.27 41.16
CA ARG A 4 -18.69 10.95 39.75
C ARG A 4 -19.75 11.37 38.72
N ARG A 5 -19.34 12.34 37.89
CA ARG A 5 -19.93 12.78 36.62
C ARG A 5 -19.81 11.68 35.57
N VAL A 6 -20.83 11.52 34.74
CA VAL A 6 -20.70 11.00 33.35
C VAL A 6 -21.51 11.94 32.46
N LEU A 7 -20.83 12.54 31.49
CA LEU A 7 -21.35 13.45 30.47
C LEU A 7 -21.71 12.62 29.25
N ALA A 8 -22.92 12.85 28.74
CA ALA A 8 -23.39 12.43 27.43
C ALA A 8 -22.88 13.39 26.35
N THR A 9 -22.53 12.86 25.18
CA THR A 9 -22.86 13.49 23.89
C THR A 9 -22.58 12.54 22.72
N ALA A 10 -23.67 12.14 22.06
CA ALA A 10 -23.67 11.69 20.67
C ALA A 10 -23.71 12.93 19.77
N VAL A 11 -22.93 12.95 18.68
CA VAL A 11 -23.14 13.88 17.56
C VAL A 11 -22.81 13.15 16.24
N ALA A 12 -23.85 12.95 15.44
CA ALA A 12 -23.76 12.67 14.02
C ALA A 12 -23.42 13.96 13.25
N ALA A 13 -22.62 13.86 12.19
CA ALA A 13 -22.57 14.89 11.14
C ALA A 13 -22.20 14.26 9.79
N ALA A 14 -23.16 14.31 8.87
CA ALA A 14 -23.02 14.05 7.44
C ALA A 14 -22.77 15.38 6.69
N VAL A 15 -21.95 15.38 5.63
CA VAL A 15 -21.84 16.44 4.60
C VAL A 15 -21.39 15.77 3.28
N THR A 16 -22.33 15.35 2.42
CA THR A 16 -22.75 15.93 1.12
C THR A 16 -21.72 15.99 -0.01
N ALA A 17 -22.01 15.25 -1.09
CA ALA A 17 -21.75 15.66 -2.49
C ALA A 17 -23.02 15.36 -3.34
N PRO A 18 -23.41 16.21 -4.32
CA PRO A 18 -24.68 16.07 -5.03
C PRO A 18 -24.50 15.37 -6.39
N VAL A 19 -25.33 14.36 -6.68
CA VAL A 19 -25.67 14.01 -8.06
C VAL A 19 -27.18 13.79 -8.14
N VAL A 20 -27.83 14.73 -8.82
CA VAL A 20 -29.23 14.68 -9.26
C VAL A 20 -29.26 13.88 -10.56
N LEU A 21 -30.13 12.87 -10.64
CA LEU A 21 -30.97 12.58 -11.82
C LEU A 21 -32.12 11.64 -11.38
N LEU A 22 -33.33 12.20 -11.37
CA LEU A 22 -34.60 11.51 -11.16
C LEU A 22 -35.14 10.95 -12.50
N SER A 23 -35.63 9.71 -12.49
CA SER A 23 -36.80 9.24 -13.27
C SER A 23 -37.34 7.92 -12.70
N THR A 24 -38.33 7.98 -11.79
CA THR A 24 -39.76 7.58 -11.96
C THR A 24 -40.11 6.07 -12.04
N ALA A 25 -40.46 5.49 -10.87
CA ALA A 25 -41.58 4.54 -10.51
C ALA A 25 -41.78 3.18 -11.27
N PRO A 26 -42.53 2.18 -10.71
CA PRO A 26 -43.33 2.15 -9.47
C PRO A 26 -43.07 0.95 -8.51
N ALA A 27 -43.84 0.97 -7.42
CA ALA A 27 -43.89 0.06 -6.28
C ALA A 27 -44.20 -1.41 -6.59
N PHE A 28 -43.55 -2.30 -5.83
CA PHE A 28 -44.09 -3.61 -5.45
C PHE A 28 -44.03 -3.77 -3.93
N ALA A 29 -45.09 -4.40 -3.42
CA ALA A 29 -45.41 -4.64 -2.03
C ALA A 29 -44.63 -5.83 -1.44
N ASP A 30 -44.52 -5.82 -0.11
CA ASP A 30 -44.28 -6.92 0.84
C ASP A 30 -43.37 -8.08 0.40
N GLU A 31 -42.21 -8.20 1.05
CA GLU A 31 -41.76 -9.46 1.64
C GLU A 31 -40.55 -9.26 2.58
N LYS A 32 -40.77 -9.60 3.86
CA LYS A 32 -39.79 -10.10 4.86
C LYS A 32 -38.67 -9.14 5.34
N PRO A 33 -38.36 -9.08 6.66
CA PRO A 33 -37.25 -8.26 7.14
C PRO A 33 -35.94 -8.76 6.53
N ALA A 34 -35.27 -7.89 5.78
CA ALA A 34 -33.93 -8.13 5.29
C ALA A 34 -33.02 -8.48 6.47
N ALA A 35 -32.40 -9.66 6.39
CA ALA A 35 -31.26 -10.01 7.22
C ALA A 35 -30.25 -8.86 7.16
N GLN A 36 -29.77 -8.43 8.31
CA GLN A 36 -28.62 -7.55 8.38
C GLN A 36 -27.48 -8.24 7.63
N THR A 37 -27.15 -7.76 6.44
CA THR A 37 -25.84 -8.04 5.83
C THR A 37 -24.80 -7.48 6.80
N GLN A 38 -24.25 -8.35 7.63
CA GLN A 38 -22.95 -8.14 8.24
C GLN A 38 -22.02 -7.76 7.09
N LYS A 39 -21.50 -6.53 7.08
CA LYS A 39 -20.41 -6.18 6.17
C LYS A 39 -19.30 -7.20 6.44
N ALA A 40 -18.98 -8.02 5.45
CA ALA A 40 -17.82 -8.89 5.51
C ALA A 40 -16.61 -8.03 5.93
N LYS A 41 -15.82 -8.50 6.90
CA LYS A 41 -14.53 -7.88 7.22
C LYS A 41 -13.69 -7.88 5.94
N PRO A 42 -12.94 -6.80 5.63
CA PRO A 42 -12.02 -6.80 4.50
C PRO A 42 -11.04 -7.96 4.60
N THR A 43 -10.76 -8.63 3.50
CA THR A 43 -9.73 -9.68 3.42
C THR A 43 -8.32 -9.07 3.55
N ILE A 44 -7.32 -9.86 3.96
CA ILE A 44 -5.92 -9.39 4.02
C ILE A 44 -5.46 -8.84 2.66
N GLU A 45 -5.78 -9.53 1.55
CA GLU A 45 -5.43 -9.07 0.20
C GLU A 45 -6.05 -7.69 -0.13
N GLU A 46 -7.29 -7.43 0.30
CA GLU A 46 -7.92 -6.12 0.14
C GLU A 46 -7.24 -5.04 1.01
N LEU A 47 -6.74 -5.40 2.19
CA LEU A 47 -6.01 -4.49 3.09
C LEU A 47 -4.60 -4.18 2.57
N GLU A 48 -3.90 -5.16 2.01
CA GLU A 48 -2.61 -4.96 1.31
C GLU A 48 -2.79 -3.98 0.13
N GLN A 49 -3.82 -4.19 -0.69
CA GLN A 49 -4.15 -3.27 -1.78
C GLN A 49 -4.49 -1.86 -1.28
N ALA A 50 -5.18 -1.75 -0.13
CA ALA A 50 -5.48 -0.47 0.49
C ALA A 50 -4.21 0.24 1.00
N VAL A 51 -3.25 -0.50 1.57
CA VAL A 51 -1.93 0.04 1.98
C VAL A 51 -1.16 0.53 0.75
N ASP A 52 -1.11 -0.26 -0.32
CA ASP A 52 -0.43 0.11 -1.56
C ASP A 52 -1.02 1.38 -2.19
N LEU A 53 -2.34 1.49 -2.20
CA LEU A 53 -3.03 2.68 -2.71
C LEU A 53 -2.71 3.90 -1.82
N ALA A 54 -2.80 3.76 -0.50
CA ALA A 54 -2.49 4.83 0.44
C ALA A 54 -1.01 5.26 0.36
N GLN A 55 -0.10 4.33 0.10
CA GLN A 55 1.33 4.60 -0.09
C GLN A 55 1.55 5.41 -1.36
N LYS A 56 0.92 5.03 -2.48
CA LYS A 56 0.96 5.81 -3.74
C LYS A 56 0.41 7.23 -3.55
N GLU A 57 -0.69 7.40 -2.81
CA GLU A 57 -1.24 8.73 -2.49
C GLU A 57 -0.25 9.56 -1.67
N TYR A 58 0.36 8.96 -0.64
CA TYR A 58 1.37 9.64 0.19
C TYR A 58 2.60 10.04 -0.62
N ASP A 59 3.14 9.14 -1.45
CA ASP A 59 4.31 9.41 -2.28
C ASP A 59 4.04 10.54 -3.29
N ALA A 60 2.87 10.53 -3.93
CA ALA A 60 2.44 11.62 -4.80
C ALA A 60 2.34 12.96 -4.05
N ALA A 61 1.84 12.95 -2.81
CA ALA A 61 1.77 14.15 -1.98
C ALA A 61 3.16 14.67 -1.58
N VAL A 62 4.11 13.77 -1.28
CA VAL A 62 5.51 14.12 -1.01
C VAL A 62 6.17 14.76 -2.23
N ILE A 63 5.99 14.18 -3.42
CA ILE A 63 6.49 14.74 -4.69
C ILE A 63 5.90 16.14 -4.90
N ALA A 64 4.59 16.32 -4.73
CA ALA A 64 3.95 17.61 -4.90
C ALA A 64 4.48 18.69 -3.95
N VAL A 65 4.76 18.34 -2.69
CA VAL A 65 5.41 19.24 -1.72
C VAL A 65 6.82 19.62 -2.20
N ASN A 66 7.63 18.63 -2.60
CA ASN A 66 9.00 18.86 -3.05
C ASN A 66 9.05 19.73 -4.31
N ASP A 67 8.19 19.47 -5.29
CA ASP A 67 8.09 20.27 -6.51
C ASP A 67 7.66 21.72 -6.21
N ALA A 68 6.74 21.90 -5.26
CA ALA A 68 6.31 23.23 -4.84
C ALA A 68 7.40 24.01 -4.10
N ILE A 69 8.20 23.34 -3.27
CA ILE A 69 9.38 23.92 -2.61
C ILE A 69 10.44 24.28 -3.64
N LYS A 70 10.76 23.37 -4.56
CA LYS A 70 11.71 23.62 -5.65
C LYS A 70 11.28 24.81 -6.51
N PHE A 71 9.98 24.93 -6.81
CA PHE A 71 9.47 26.10 -7.52
C PHE A 71 9.62 27.40 -6.70
N LEU A 72 9.46 27.37 -5.38
CA LEU A 72 9.69 28.54 -4.53
C LEU A 72 11.16 28.96 -4.50
N GLU A 73 12.08 28.00 -4.41
CA GLU A 73 13.52 28.25 -4.24
C GLU A 73 14.23 28.56 -5.56
N GLU A 74 13.87 27.85 -6.64
CA GLU A 74 14.52 27.97 -7.95
C GLU A 74 13.62 28.67 -8.96
N GLY A 75 12.36 28.24 -9.07
CA GLY A 75 11.43 28.71 -10.11
C GLY A 75 11.08 30.18 -9.99
N LEU A 76 10.70 30.64 -8.79
CA LEU A 76 10.40 32.04 -8.50
C LEU A 76 11.65 32.91 -8.54
N GLU A 77 12.81 32.36 -8.19
CA GLU A 77 14.08 33.10 -8.14
C GLU A 77 14.81 33.17 -9.49
N ALA A 78 14.37 32.39 -10.48
CA ALA A 78 14.88 32.47 -11.84
C ALA A 78 14.76 33.90 -12.38
N GLU A 79 15.83 34.43 -12.97
CA GLU A 79 15.84 35.80 -13.52
C GLU A 79 14.78 36.03 -14.60
N THR A 80 14.35 34.95 -15.27
CA THR A 80 13.30 34.96 -16.29
C THR A 80 11.89 34.93 -15.70
N TYR A 81 11.73 34.66 -14.41
CA TYR A 81 10.41 34.67 -13.77
C TYR A 81 9.86 36.09 -13.71
N ARG A 82 8.60 36.28 -14.11
CA ARG A 82 8.00 37.61 -14.37
C ARG A 82 8.26 38.63 -13.25
N THR A 83 7.97 38.29 -11.99
CA THR A 83 8.13 39.26 -10.89
C THR A 83 9.59 39.46 -10.52
N LYS A 84 10.44 38.42 -10.65
CA LYS A 84 11.88 38.52 -10.43
C LYS A 84 12.57 39.39 -11.48
N ALA A 85 12.24 39.19 -12.75
CA ALA A 85 12.68 40.01 -13.87
C ALA A 85 12.32 41.49 -13.64
N ALA A 86 11.08 41.77 -13.23
CA ALA A 86 10.65 43.13 -12.90
C ALA A 86 11.46 43.74 -11.74
N VAL A 87 11.78 42.98 -10.69
CA VAL A 87 12.66 43.44 -9.60
C VAL A 87 14.05 43.80 -10.14
N ILE A 88 14.62 42.96 -11.00
CA ILE A 88 15.95 43.19 -11.58
C ILE A 88 15.95 44.48 -12.43
N GLU A 89 14.98 44.63 -13.32
CA GLU A 89 14.89 45.79 -14.21
C GLU A 89 14.65 47.09 -13.45
N THR A 90 13.69 47.10 -12.51
CA THR A 90 13.36 48.30 -11.74
C THR A 90 14.49 48.68 -10.78
N LYS A 91 15.21 47.71 -10.21
CA LYS A 91 16.41 47.98 -9.41
C LYS A 91 17.50 48.66 -10.25
N LYS A 92 17.80 48.16 -11.45
CA LYS A 92 18.76 48.79 -12.37
C LYS A 92 18.34 50.22 -12.73
N ALA A 93 17.05 50.45 -12.98
CA ALA A 93 16.53 51.79 -13.27
C ALA A 93 16.67 52.74 -12.06
N ALA A 94 16.41 52.26 -10.84
CA ALA A 94 16.58 53.04 -9.62
C ALA A 94 18.06 53.39 -9.36
N GLU A 95 18.98 52.46 -9.58
CA GLU A 95 20.43 52.71 -9.49
C GLU A 95 20.90 53.75 -10.51
N ALA A 96 20.42 53.66 -11.75
CA ALA A 96 20.71 54.65 -12.80
C ALA A 96 20.17 56.04 -12.44
N ALA A 97 18.94 56.12 -11.94
CA ALA A 97 18.33 57.38 -11.51
C ALA A 97 19.04 57.98 -10.28
N ALA A 98 19.51 57.14 -9.35
CA ALA A 98 20.33 57.57 -8.22
C ALA A 98 21.64 58.20 -8.69
N LYS A 99 22.34 57.56 -9.64
CA LYS A 99 23.56 58.10 -10.23
C LYS A 99 23.31 59.45 -10.93
N ALA A 100 22.25 59.54 -11.75
CA ALA A 100 21.89 60.78 -12.43
C ALA A 100 21.58 61.92 -11.44
N LYS A 101 20.94 61.60 -10.31
CA LYS A 101 20.71 62.59 -9.25
C LYS A 101 22.02 63.08 -8.64
N THR A 102 22.95 62.19 -8.32
CA THR A 102 24.27 62.57 -7.78
C THR A 102 25.03 63.47 -8.74
N GLU A 103 25.02 63.17 -10.04
CA GLU A 103 25.64 64.00 -11.07
C GLU A 103 24.98 65.38 -11.19
N ALA A 104 23.64 65.44 -11.15
CA ALA A 104 22.91 66.71 -11.20
C ALA A 104 23.12 67.57 -9.94
N ASP A 105 23.15 66.95 -8.75
CA ASP A 105 23.47 67.65 -7.49
C ASP A 105 24.90 68.22 -7.54
N GLN A 106 25.87 67.47 -8.07
CA GLN A 106 27.25 67.95 -8.25
C GLN A 106 27.30 69.13 -9.24
N ALA A 107 26.54 69.08 -10.33
CA ALA A 107 26.46 70.20 -11.28
C ALA A 107 25.93 71.49 -10.62
N VAL A 108 25.00 71.39 -9.66
CA VAL A 108 24.56 72.54 -8.86
C VAL A 108 25.69 73.10 -8.00
N VAL A 109 26.47 72.23 -7.35
CA VAL A 109 27.64 72.65 -6.54
C VAL A 109 28.65 73.39 -7.43
N ASP A 110 28.98 72.82 -8.59
CA ASP A 110 29.93 73.39 -9.53
C ASP A 110 29.43 74.74 -10.10
N ALA A 111 28.15 74.84 -10.42
CA ALA A 111 27.53 76.07 -10.90
C ALA A 111 27.54 77.19 -9.84
N ARG A 112 27.28 76.84 -8.57
CA ARG A 112 27.41 77.80 -7.45
C ARG A 112 28.84 78.29 -7.27
N ALA A 113 29.82 77.39 -7.38
CA ALA A 113 31.23 77.76 -7.31
C ALA A 113 31.63 78.72 -8.45
N LYS A 114 31.16 78.46 -9.68
CA LYS A 114 31.38 79.35 -10.83
C LYS A 114 30.75 80.73 -10.64
N LEU A 115 29.52 80.78 -10.13
CA LEU A 115 28.85 82.06 -9.83
C LEU A 115 29.60 82.86 -8.77
N ALA A 116 30.11 82.20 -7.72
CA ALA A 116 30.91 82.85 -6.69
C ALA A 116 32.26 83.39 -7.19
N ALA A 117 32.84 82.77 -8.23
CA ALA A 117 34.09 83.19 -8.84
C ALA A 117 33.94 84.28 -9.91
N ALA A 118 32.72 84.56 -10.37
CA ALA A 118 32.45 85.56 -11.41
C ALA A 118 32.72 87.00 -10.91
N THR A 119 33.47 87.77 -11.69
CA THR A 119 33.94 89.11 -11.28
C THR A 119 33.22 90.25 -11.98
N THR A 120 32.76 90.02 -13.21
CA THR A 120 31.98 91.00 -14.00
C THR A 120 30.48 90.71 -13.93
N ASP A 121 29.66 91.71 -14.26
CA ASP A 121 28.20 91.56 -14.24
C ASP A 121 27.72 90.62 -15.35
N GLU A 122 28.38 90.63 -16.51
CA GLU A 122 28.13 89.68 -17.60
C GLU A 122 28.47 88.23 -17.19
N GLU A 123 29.61 88.01 -16.54
CA GLU A 123 29.98 86.67 -16.03
C GLU A 123 28.99 86.16 -14.99
N LYS A 124 28.53 87.04 -14.09
CA LYS A 124 27.53 86.68 -13.07
C LYS A 124 26.20 86.31 -13.71
N ALA A 125 25.72 87.07 -14.69
CA ALA A 125 24.47 86.76 -15.40
C ALA A 125 24.54 85.41 -16.13
N ALA A 126 25.66 85.14 -16.80
CA ALA A 126 25.89 83.86 -17.46
C ALA A 126 25.96 82.70 -16.45
N ALA A 127 26.71 82.85 -15.35
CA ALA A 127 26.83 81.84 -14.31
C ALA A 127 25.50 81.59 -13.57
N GLN A 128 24.68 82.62 -13.37
CA GLN A 128 23.34 82.48 -12.80
C GLN A 128 22.44 81.64 -13.70
N THR A 129 22.47 81.88 -15.02
CA THR A 129 21.72 81.07 -15.99
C THR A 129 22.11 79.59 -15.93
N VAL A 130 23.41 79.30 -15.79
CA VAL A 130 23.92 77.93 -15.63
C VAL A 130 23.44 77.32 -14.30
N LEU A 131 23.44 78.10 -13.21
CA LEU A 131 22.94 77.64 -11.92
C LEU A 131 21.44 77.32 -11.97
N ASP A 132 20.63 78.18 -12.59
CA ASP A 132 19.19 77.95 -12.71
C ASP A 132 18.90 76.68 -13.53
N ALA A 133 19.63 76.46 -14.61
CA ALA A 133 19.55 75.23 -15.40
C ALA A 133 19.97 73.99 -14.59
N ALA A 134 21.07 74.07 -13.82
CA ALA A 134 21.53 72.99 -12.97
C ALA A 134 20.54 72.67 -11.85
N LEU A 135 19.94 73.68 -11.22
CA LEU A 135 18.90 73.52 -10.18
C LEU A 135 17.68 72.82 -10.75
N LYS A 136 17.23 73.20 -11.94
CA LYS A 136 16.13 72.53 -12.63
C LYS A 136 16.46 71.07 -12.94
N ALA A 137 17.64 70.80 -13.50
CA ALA A 137 18.10 69.44 -13.77
C ALA A 137 18.18 68.58 -12.50
N ALA A 138 18.63 69.14 -11.38
CA ALA A 138 18.67 68.45 -10.09
C ALA A 138 17.26 68.15 -9.54
N GLN A 139 16.30 69.06 -9.72
CA GLN A 139 14.89 68.82 -9.37
C GLN A 139 14.28 67.70 -10.22
N ASP A 140 14.49 67.74 -11.54
CA ASP A 140 14.00 66.72 -12.47
C ASP A 140 14.63 65.35 -12.17
N ALA A 141 15.93 65.30 -11.89
CA ALA A 141 16.64 64.08 -11.49
C ALA A 141 16.16 63.55 -10.14
N ALA A 142 15.86 64.42 -9.17
CA ALA A 142 15.28 64.02 -7.90
C ALA A 142 13.89 63.40 -8.08
N ALA A 143 13.02 64.01 -8.90
CA ALA A 143 11.70 63.46 -9.21
C ALA A 143 11.80 62.11 -9.94
N ALA A 144 12.72 61.99 -10.91
CA ALA A 144 12.98 60.74 -11.62
C ALA A 144 13.47 59.63 -10.67
N LYS A 145 14.36 59.97 -9.73
CA LYS A 145 14.81 59.02 -8.70
C LYS A 145 13.66 58.54 -7.83
N THR A 146 12.83 59.46 -7.32
CA THR A 146 11.65 59.09 -6.53
C THR A 146 10.72 58.15 -7.30
N ALA A 147 10.44 58.45 -8.58
CA ALA A 147 9.60 57.59 -9.41
C ALA A 147 10.21 56.20 -9.65
N ALA A 148 11.53 56.12 -9.85
CA ALA A 148 12.24 54.85 -10.05
C ALA A 148 12.27 54.02 -8.76
N ASP A 149 12.51 54.65 -7.60
CA ASP A 149 12.48 53.99 -6.29
C ASP A 149 11.09 53.43 -5.97
N THR A 150 10.03 54.19 -6.25
CA THR A 150 8.64 53.73 -6.09
C THR A 150 8.38 52.48 -6.92
N LYS A 151 8.75 52.48 -8.20
CA LYS A 151 8.60 51.30 -9.07
C LYS A 151 9.41 50.10 -8.57
N ALA A 152 10.63 50.33 -8.08
CA ALA A 152 11.45 49.26 -7.50
C ALA A 152 10.88 48.71 -6.18
N ALA A 153 10.20 49.54 -5.38
CA ALA A 153 9.46 49.09 -4.21
C ALA A 153 8.24 48.24 -4.60
N GLU A 154 7.42 48.71 -5.54
CA GLU A 154 6.25 47.99 -6.05
C GLU A 154 6.61 46.63 -6.65
N ALA A 155 7.68 46.56 -7.46
CA ALA A 155 8.16 45.30 -8.04
C ALA A 155 8.61 44.30 -6.97
N ARG A 156 9.30 44.79 -5.92
CA ARG A 156 9.70 43.95 -4.77
C ARG A 156 8.49 43.41 -4.02
N THR A 157 7.53 44.28 -3.69
CA THR A 157 6.28 43.85 -3.04
C THR A 157 5.54 42.80 -3.86
N ALA A 158 5.43 42.99 -5.18
CA ALA A 158 4.77 42.01 -6.05
C ALA A 158 5.50 40.65 -6.10
N HIS A 159 6.83 40.65 -6.00
CA HIS A 159 7.62 39.43 -5.94
C HIS A 159 7.50 38.74 -4.58
N ASP A 160 7.53 39.49 -3.48
CA ASP A 160 7.33 38.98 -2.13
C ASP A 160 5.92 38.39 -1.96
N ASP A 161 4.89 39.04 -2.51
CA ASP A 161 3.51 38.52 -2.53
C ASP A 161 3.42 37.19 -3.29
N ALA A 162 4.14 37.05 -4.40
CA ALA A 162 4.21 35.78 -5.14
C ALA A 162 4.89 34.68 -4.31
N ARG A 163 5.97 35.00 -3.59
CA ARG A 163 6.63 34.07 -2.65
C ARG A 163 5.70 33.66 -1.51
N VAL A 164 4.97 34.61 -0.92
CA VAL A 164 3.98 34.33 0.15
C VAL A 164 2.84 33.45 -0.38
N ALA A 165 2.32 33.72 -1.57
CA ALA A 165 1.28 32.90 -2.19
C ALA A 165 1.76 31.46 -2.41
N GLN A 166 3.00 31.28 -2.88
CA GLN A 166 3.60 29.96 -3.06
C GLN A 166 3.86 29.26 -1.71
N ALA A 167 4.32 29.96 -0.69
CA ALA A 167 4.49 29.41 0.65
C ALA A 167 3.16 28.93 1.26
N ARG A 168 2.07 29.67 1.05
CA ARG A 168 0.72 29.22 1.44
C ARG A 168 0.31 27.95 0.70
N LYS A 169 0.60 27.85 -0.60
CA LYS A 169 0.37 26.62 -1.38
C LYS A 169 1.15 25.43 -0.81
N ILE A 170 2.42 25.62 -0.47
CA ILE A 170 3.25 24.59 0.17
C ILE A 170 2.61 24.13 1.49
N GLY A 171 2.14 25.07 2.33
CA GLY A 171 1.45 24.72 3.58
C GLY A 171 0.20 23.86 3.38
N LEU A 172 -0.59 24.13 2.33
CA LEU A 172 -1.75 23.29 1.98
C LEU A 172 -1.33 21.90 1.49
N LEU A 173 -0.28 21.82 0.68
CA LEU A 173 0.26 20.54 0.19
C LEU A 173 0.85 19.70 1.33
N GLN A 174 1.55 20.33 2.28
CA GLN A 174 2.06 19.67 3.48
C GLN A 174 0.92 19.09 4.33
N LYS A 175 -0.17 19.85 4.51
CA LYS A 175 -1.36 19.37 5.20
C LYS A 175 -1.97 18.15 4.49
N ALA A 176 -2.09 18.20 3.16
CA ALA A 176 -2.58 17.05 2.38
C ALA A 176 -1.65 15.84 2.49
N ARG A 177 -0.33 16.04 2.50
CA ARG A 177 0.67 15.00 2.74
C ARG A 177 0.53 14.39 4.13
N ASP A 178 0.30 15.20 5.17
CA ASP A 178 0.10 14.71 6.54
C ASP A 178 -1.21 13.91 6.67
N GLU A 179 -2.27 14.34 5.99
CA GLU A 179 -3.54 13.60 5.90
C GLU A 179 -3.36 12.27 5.16
N ALA A 180 -2.63 12.25 4.04
CA ALA A 180 -2.31 11.02 3.31
C ALA A 180 -1.45 10.07 4.14
N ARG A 181 -0.48 10.60 4.89
CA ARG A 181 0.33 9.80 5.82
C ARG A 181 -0.53 9.15 6.89
N LYS A 182 -1.47 9.90 7.47
CA LYS A 182 -2.37 9.35 8.47
C LYS A 182 -3.21 8.19 7.90
N LYS A 183 -3.75 8.35 6.68
CA LYS A 183 -4.48 7.26 6.01
C LYS A 183 -3.60 6.03 5.79
N LEU A 184 -2.35 6.23 5.39
CA LEU A 184 -1.37 5.16 5.22
C LEU A 184 -1.08 4.45 6.55
N ASP A 185 -0.88 5.20 7.63
CA ASP A 185 -0.65 4.64 8.97
C ASP A 185 -1.89 3.88 9.45
N ASP A 186 -3.10 4.43 9.24
CA ASP A 186 -4.37 3.77 9.58
C ASP A 186 -4.58 2.49 8.75
N ALA A 187 -4.24 2.49 7.45
CA ALA A 187 -4.32 1.31 6.58
C ALA A 187 -3.31 0.22 6.98
N LYS A 188 -2.07 0.61 7.28
CA LYS A 188 -1.03 -0.33 7.78
C LYS A 188 -1.43 -0.93 9.12
N LYS A 189 -2.02 -0.12 9.98
CA LYS A 189 -2.54 -0.59 11.27
C LYS A 189 -3.69 -1.58 11.06
N ALA A 190 -4.63 -1.30 10.18
CA ALA A 190 -5.73 -2.23 9.87
C ALA A 190 -5.23 -3.55 9.27
N LEU A 191 -4.23 -3.51 8.39
CA LEU A 191 -3.56 -4.70 7.87
C LEU A 191 -2.91 -5.51 9.01
N ALA A 192 -2.12 -4.86 9.87
CA ALA A 192 -1.48 -5.53 11.00
C ALA A 192 -2.48 -6.10 12.02
N GLU A 193 -3.59 -5.41 12.28
CA GLU A 193 -4.67 -5.94 13.13
C GLU A 193 -5.35 -7.15 12.47
N ALA A 194 -5.54 -7.16 11.14
CA ALA A 194 -6.12 -8.32 10.44
C ALA A 194 -5.16 -9.51 10.35
N GLU A 195 -3.87 -9.26 10.12
CA GLU A 195 -2.82 -10.29 10.18
C GLU A 195 -2.71 -10.89 11.59
N ALA A 196 -2.83 -10.06 12.63
CA ALA A 196 -2.89 -10.53 14.01
C ALA A 196 -4.19 -11.32 14.29
N GLU A 197 -5.36 -10.88 13.80
CA GLU A 197 -6.61 -11.62 13.97
C GLU A 197 -6.64 -12.96 13.22
N GLU A 198 -6.04 -13.08 12.02
CA GLU A 198 -5.81 -14.39 11.39
C GLU A 198 -4.80 -15.25 12.18
N GLY A 199 -3.87 -14.61 12.89
CA GLY A 199 -3.01 -15.28 13.88
C GLY A 199 -3.75 -15.69 15.16
N GLU A 200 -4.82 -14.98 15.55
CA GLU A 200 -5.59 -15.19 16.79
C GLU A 200 -6.76 -16.18 16.64
N GLU A 201 -7.22 -16.53 15.41
CA GLU A 201 -8.09 -17.73 15.23
C GLU A 201 -7.35 -19.06 15.48
N GLY A 202 -6.06 -18.99 15.85
CA GLY A 202 -5.24 -20.09 16.36
C GLY A 202 -4.68 -19.91 17.78
N GLU A 203 -5.18 -18.97 18.60
CA GLU A 203 -4.62 -18.76 19.95
C GLU A 203 -5.09 -19.77 21.01
N GLU A 204 -4.30 -20.81 21.22
CA GLU A 204 -3.96 -21.30 22.57
C GLU A 204 -2.71 -20.54 23.07
N PRO A 205 -2.55 -20.29 24.38
CA PRO A 205 -1.69 -19.22 24.88
C PRO A 205 -0.21 -19.62 24.95
N GLY A 206 0.63 -18.98 24.14
CA GLY A 206 2.09 -19.05 24.25
C GLY A 206 2.75 -18.12 23.24
N GLY A 207 3.70 -17.27 23.67
CA GLY A 207 4.36 -16.30 22.79
C GLY A 207 4.94 -16.95 21.52
N GLU A 208 4.89 -16.23 20.39
CA GLU A 208 5.17 -16.74 19.03
C GLU A 208 6.38 -17.70 18.98
N CYS A 209 6.08 -18.99 18.86
CA CYS A 209 7.07 -20.02 18.61
C CYS A 209 7.64 -19.85 17.21
N VAL A 210 8.97 -19.80 17.09
CA VAL A 210 9.64 -19.50 15.80
C VAL A 210 9.83 -20.77 14.97
N PRO A 211 9.66 -20.74 13.64
CA PRO A 211 9.97 -21.88 12.79
C PRO A 211 11.45 -22.31 12.93
N GLU A 212 11.69 -23.61 13.22
CA GLU A 212 13.01 -24.22 13.36
C GLU A 212 13.20 -25.28 12.27
N PRO A 213 13.82 -24.93 11.12
CA PRO A 213 13.96 -25.84 9.97
C PRO A 213 14.87 -27.05 10.24
N LYS A 214 15.55 -27.11 11.39
CA LYS A 214 16.32 -28.27 11.80
C LYS A 214 15.56 -29.19 12.75
N LEU A 215 14.39 -28.81 13.26
CA LEU A 215 13.42 -29.77 13.75
C LEU A 215 12.78 -30.43 12.52
N THR A 216 12.55 -31.74 12.54
CA THR A 216 11.88 -32.44 11.42
C THR A 216 10.93 -33.49 11.97
N ALA A 217 9.79 -33.65 11.30
CA ALA A 217 8.74 -34.62 11.63
C ALA A 217 8.47 -35.48 10.39
N VAL A 218 8.98 -36.71 10.37
CA VAL A 218 8.94 -37.56 9.16
C VAL A 218 8.11 -38.82 9.42
N LEU A 219 7.11 -39.05 8.58
CA LEU A 219 6.30 -40.26 8.59
C LEU A 219 6.98 -41.41 7.85
N SER A 220 6.84 -42.63 8.35
CA SER A 220 7.33 -43.83 7.69
C SER A 220 6.47 -45.07 8.01
N GLY A 221 6.26 -45.92 7.01
CA GLY A 221 5.63 -47.22 7.17
C GLY A 221 4.10 -47.25 7.04
N LEU A 222 3.45 -46.11 6.76
CA LEU A 222 2.04 -46.08 6.36
C LEU A 222 1.93 -46.55 4.89
N PRO A 223 1.01 -47.46 4.54
CA PRO A 223 0.84 -47.91 3.17
C PRO A 223 -0.02 -46.92 2.37
N ASP A 224 0.24 -46.81 1.06
CA ASP A 224 -0.55 -45.97 0.13
C ASP A 224 -2.01 -46.46 -0.03
N LYS A 225 -2.35 -47.63 0.51
CA LYS A 225 -3.69 -48.23 0.48
C LYS A 225 -4.04 -48.85 1.81
N VAL A 226 -5.20 -48.51 2.34
CA VAL A 226 -5.75 -49.04 3.60
C VAL A 226 -7.15 -49.61 3.34
N VAL A 227 -7.49 -50.71 4.00
CA VAL A 227 -8.76 -51.41 3.77
C VAL A 227 -9.65 -51.30 5.01
N GLY A 228 -10.96 -51.10 4.83
CA GLY A 228 -11.92 -51.11 5.93
C GLY A 228 -11.78 -52.36 6.82
N GLY A 229 -11.69 -52.14 8.13
CA GLY A 229 -11.51 -53.18 9.13
C GLY A 229 -10.07 -53.61 9.38
N THR A 230 -9.07 -52.95 8.78
CA THR A 230 -7.65 -53.20 9.10
C THR A 230 -7.14 -52.29 10.22
N THR A 231 -5.93 -52.60 10.69
CA THR A 231 -5.20 -51.77 11.64
C THR A 231 -3.78 -51.62 11.14
N GLU A 232 -3.42 -50.41 10.76
CA GLU A 232 -2.11 -50.09 10.20
C GLU A 232 -1.20 -49.50 11.27
N ASN A 233 0.05 -49.97 11.36
CA ASN A 233 1.02 -49.43 12.30
C ASN A 233 2.16 -48.76 11.53
N PHE A 234 2.49 -47.54 11.94
CA PHE A 234 3.49 -46.71 11.28
C PHE A 234 4.25 -45.88 12.31
N THR A 235 5.21 -45.07 11.88
CA THR A 235 6.10 -44.33 12.78
C THR A 235 6.26 -42.89 12.34
N LEU A 236 6.07 -41.97 13.28
CA LEU A 236 6.49 -40.59 13.18
C LEU A 236 7.85 -40.44 13.87
N ARG A 237 8.86 -40.06 13.11
CA ARG A 237 10.20 -39.73 13.63
C ARG A 237 10.33 -38.23 13.78
N VAL A 238 10.54 -37.78 15.01
CA VAL A 238 10.88 -36.38 15.30
C VAL A 238 12.39 -36.28 15.53
N THR A 239 13.06 -35.36 14.84
CA THR A 239 14.52 -35.19 14.93
C THR A 239 14.90 -33.75 15.25
N ASN A 240 15.66 -33.56 16.32
CA ASN A 240 16.31 -32.30 16.65
C ASN A 240 17.67 -32.22 15.93
N GLY A 241 17.69 -31.61 14.76
CA GLY A 241 18.89 -31.34 13.97
C GLY A 241 19.69 -30.12 14.44
N THR A 242 19.31 -29.44 15.52
CA THR A 242 20.03 -28.26 16.03
C THR A 242 21.28 -28.66 16.84
N SER A 243 22.00 -27.67 17.37
CA SER A 243 23.11 -27.87 18.31
C SER A 243 22.72 -27.70 19.78
N LYS A 244 21.43 -27.51 20.07
CA LYS A 244 20.90 -27.29 21.42
C LYS A 244 19.91 -28.40 21.79
N THR A 245 19.74 -28.64 23.08
CA THR A 245 18.68 -29.51 23.58
C THR A 245 17.35 -28.76 23.50
N MET A 246 16.29 -29.48 23.12
CA MET A 246 14.89 -29.04 23.24
C MET A 246 14.32 -29.66 24.52
N ASP A 247 13.82 -28.86 25.45
CA ASP A 247 13.49 -29.35 26.79
C ASP A 247 12.18 -30.14 26.83
N GLU A 248 11.17 -29.72 26.07
CA GLU A 248 9.92 -30.43 25.89
C GLU A 248 9.54 -30.42 24.41
N VAL A 249 9.33 -31.60 23.82
CA VAL A 249 8.94 -31.75 22.41
C VAL A 249 7.54 -32.32 22.31
N TYR A 250 6.74 -31.77 21.39
CA TYR A 250 5.32 -32.02 21.21
C TYR A 250 5.07 -32.48 19.77
N PRO A 251 5.09 -33.80 19.50
CA PRO A 251 4.77 -34.33 18.17
C PRO A 251 3.28 -34.18 17.85
N TYR A 252 2.96 -33.86 16.60
CA TYR A 252 1.60 -33.76 16.08
C TYR A 252 1.37 -34.80 14.97
N ALA A 253 0.18 -35.40 14.95
CA ALA A 253 -0.27 -36.30 13.90
C ALA A 253 -1.80 -36.32 13.80
N ALA A 254 -2.40 -35.77 12.74
CA ALA A 254 -3.85 -35.87 12.51
C ALA A 254 -4.15 -36.76 11.30
N VAL A 255 -5.30 -37.42 11.30
CA VAL A 255 -5.80 -38.17 10.14
C VAL A 255 -7.12 -37.56 9.70
N HIS A 256 -7.23 -37.28 8.41
CA HIS A 256 -8.46 -36.80 7.78
C HIS A 256 -8.75 -37.62 6.52
N ALA A 257 -10.02 -37.84 6.22
CA ALA A 257 -10.43 -38.56 5.04
C ALA A 257 -11.76 -38.06 4.47
N PHE A 258 -11.90 -38.21 3.16
CA PHE A 258 -13.12 -37.90 2.43
C PHE A 258 -13.51 -39.06 1.50
N ASP A 259 -14.79 -39.17 1.17
CA ASP A 259 -15.24 -40.09 0.12
C ASP A 259 -14.60 -39.76 -1.23
N ASP A 260 -14.66 -40.69 -2.20
CA ASP A 260 -14.04 -40.52 -3.53
C ASP A 260 -14.51 -39.25 -4.29
N LYS A 261 -15.61 -38.63 -3.83
CA LYS A 261 -16.18 -37.42 -4.42
C LYS A 261 -15.75 -36.15 -3.68
N GLY A 262 -15.08 -36.27 -2.53
CA GLY A 262 -14.70 -35.15 -1.67
C GLY A 262 -15.90 -34.46 -1.00
N LEU A 263 -17.06 -35.11 -0.93
CA LEU A 263 -18.32 -34.50 -0.47
C LEU A 263 -18.70 -34.89 0.96
N LYS A 264 -18.11 -35.96 1.50
CA LYS A 264 -18.39 -36.45 2.85
C LYS A 264 -17.09 -36.73 3.57
N GLU A 265 -16.97 -36.17 4.76
CA GLU A 265 -15.92 -36.48 5.72
C GLU A 265 -16.09 -37.90 6.26
N LEU A 266 -14.98 -38.63 6.39
CA LEU A 266 -14.93 -40.02 6.84
C LEU A 266 -14.17 -40.17 8.17
N ASP A 267 -13.80 -39.08 8.83
CA ASP A 267 -12.96 -39.07 10.03
C ASP A 267 -13.55 -39.90 11.17
N SER A 268 -14.88 -39.94 11.30
CA SER A 268 -15.57 -40.77 12.31
C SER A 268 -15.34 -42.28 12.15
N TYR A 269 -14.81 -42.74 11.01
CA TYR A 269 -14.45 -44.14 10.73
C TYR A 269 -12.97 -44.43 11.00
N LEU A 270 -12.20 -43.43 11.41
CA LEU A 270 -10.76 -43.51 11.60
C LEU A 270 -10.42 -43.25 13.06
N ASP A 271 -9.68 -44.16 13.66
CA ASP A 271 -9.19 -44.04 15.04
C ASP A 271 -7.66 -44.11 15.03
N LEU A 272 -7.03 -42.96 15.26
CA LEU A 272 -5.58 -42.83 15.35
C LEU A 272 -5.15 -42.91 16.81
N GLU A 273 -4.22 -43.81 17.11
CA GLU A 273 -3.62 -43.94 18.43
C GLU A 273 -2.10 -43.81 18.35
N TRP A 274 -1.49 -43.47 19.48
CA TRP A 274 -0.05 -43.34 19.59
C TRP A 274 0.53 -44.02 20.84
N SER A 275 1.80 -44.35 20.77
CA SER A 275 2.61 -44.81 21.90
C SER A 275 4.08 -44.44 21.72
N THR A 276 4.86 -44.49 22.80
CA THR A 276 6.32 -44.27 22.76
C THR A 276 7.04 -45.41 23.46
N ALA A 277 8.35 -45.54 23.21
CA ALA A 277 9.17 -46.50 23.94
C ALA A 277 9.15 -46.27 25.46
N ALA A 278 9.00 -45.02 25.90
CA ALA A 278 8.93 -44.65 27.31
C ALA A 278 7.55 -44.95 27.95
N ASN A 279 6.47 -44.89 27.16
CA ASN A 279 5.12 -45.24 27.58
C ASN A 279 4.42 -46.07 26.49
N PRO A 280 4.57 -47.41 26.53
CA PRO A 280 4.15 -48.32 25.45
C PRO A 280 2.64 -48.57 25.41
N SER A 281 1.86 -48.01 26.34
CA SER A 281 0.40 -48.09 26.29
C SER A 281 -0.13 -47.22 25.16
N TRP A 282 -0.97 -47.79 24.30
CA TRP A 282 -1.69 -47.07 23.26
C TRP A 282 -2.66 -46.06 23.88
N ARG A 283 -2.67 -44.86 23.32
CA ARG A 283 -3.52 -43.74 23.73
C ARG A 283 -4.15 -43.15 22.48
N ASP A 284 -5.42 -42.78 22.56
CA ASP A 284 -6.13 -42.13 21.47
C ASP A 284 -5.43 -40.80 21.14
N PHE A 285 -5.37 -40.47 19.85
CA PHE A 285 -4.94 -39.18 19.34
C PHE A 285 -6.17 -38.26 19.31
N ASP A 286 -6.77 -37.99 20.48
CA ASP A 286 -7.65 -36.84 20.58
C ASP A 286 -6.77 -35.60 20.49
N VAL A 287 -7.25 -34.58 19.77
CA VAL A 287 -6.52 -33.37 19.37
C VAL A 287 -5.66 -32.85 20.52
N LEU A 288 -4.37 -33.19 20.49
CA LEU A 288 -3.29 -32.77 21.38
C LEU A 288 -3.71 -32.15 22.74
N ASP A 289 -3.91 -33.00 23.75
CA ASP A 289 -3.80 -32.61 25.17
C ASP A 289 -2.34 -32.26 25.55
N GLY A 290 -1.60 -31.50 24.73
CA GLY A 290 -0.24 -31.01 25.04
C GLY A 290 0.70 -32.10 25.56
N SER A 291 0.67 -33.31 24.99
CA SER A 291 1.40 -34.44 25.54
C SER A 291 2.84 -34.48 25.03
N SER A 292 3.75 -33.91 25.83
CA SER A 292 5.19 -33.91 25.54
C SER A 292 5.79 -35.33 25.52
N VAL A 293 6.69 -35.59 24.57
CA VAL A 293 7.60 -36.76 24.60
C VAL A 293 8.86 -36.51 25.43
N GLY A 294 8.92 -35.36 26.12
CA GLY A 294 10.02 -34.91 26.96
C GLY A 294 11.19 -34.34 26.17
N SER A 295 12.34 -34.22 26.83
CA SER A 295 13.52 -33.57 26.28
C SER A 295 14.14 -34.33 25.12
N LEU A 296 14.48 -33.62 24.04
CA LEU A 296 15.18 -34.15 22.88
C LEU A 296 16.54 -33.46 22.71
N LYS A 297 17.61 -34.21 22.99
CA LYS A 297 18.98 -33.72 22.91
C LYS A 297 19.34 -33.25 21.50
N ALA A 298 20.34 -32.37 21.42
CA ALA A 298 20.93 -31.96 20.15
C ALA A 298 21.33 -33.18 19.30
N LYS A 299 20.97 -33.16 18.01
CA LYS A 299 21.24 -34.23 17.04
C LYS A 299 20.60 -35.59 17.36
N ALA A 300 19.61 -35.63 18.24
CA ALA A 300 18.88 -36.85 18.57
C ALA A 300 17.52 -36.94 17.85
N SER A 301 16.99 -38.15 17.79
CA SER A 301 15.65 -38.44 17.27
C SER A 301 14.86 -39.27 18.27
N VAL A 302 13.55 -39.15 18.21
CA VAL A 302 12.59 -39.99 18.93
C VAL A 302 11.58 -40.56 17.93
N ASP A 303 11.26 -41.85 18.08
CA ASP A 303 10.25 -42.51 17.29
C ASP A 303 8.95 -42.60 18.10
N VAL A 304 7.89 -42.00 17.56
CA VAL A 304 6.51 -42.13 18.03
C VAL A 304 5.83 -43.21 17.20
N LYS A 305 5.31 -44.23 17.85
CA LYS A 305 4.56 -45.30 17.18
C LYS A 305 3.12 -44.87 17.02
N LEU A 306 2.61 -44.97 15.80
CA LEU A 306 1.25 -44.61 15.45
C LEU A 306 0.50 -45.85 14.97
N ARG A 307 -0.79 -45.92 15.28
CA ARG A 307 -1.68 -47.01 14.90
C ARG A 307 -2.99 -46.44 14.43
N LEU A 308 -3.33 -46.67 13.16
CA LEU A 308 -4.60 -46.27 12.57
C LEU A 308 -5.51 -47.49 12.51
N LYS A 309 -6.60 -47.48 13.29
CA LYS A 309 -7.69 -48.45 13.13
C LYS A 309 -8.71 -47.87 12.16
N VAL A 310 -9.08 -48.67 11.17
CA VAL A 310 -10.06 -48.29 10.16
C VAL A 310 -11.32 -49.12 10.36
N ASP A 311 -12.45 -48.45 10.55
CA ASP A 311 -13.73 -49.11 10.72
C ASP A 311 -14.08 -49.96 9.48
N ALA A 312 -14.74 -51.10 9.70
CA ALA A 312 -15.09 -52.03 8.63
C ALA A 312 -16.11 -51.45 7.64
N ASP A 313 -16.93 -50.51 8.09
CA ASP A 313 -18.02 -49.89 7.34
C ASP A 313 -17.58 -48.62 6.59
N ILE A 314 -16.28 -48.30 6.62
CA ILE A 314 -15.76 -47.12 5.92
C ILE A 314 -16.02 -47.23 4.40
N PRO A 315 -16.63 -46.20 3.77
CA PRO A 315 -16.72 -46.13 2.32
C PRO A 315 -15.34 -46.02 1.65
N ALA A 316 -15.28 -46.31 0.35
CA ALA A 316 -14.10 -46.01 -0.44
C ALA A 316 -13.88 -44.49 -0.53
N GLY A 317 -12.62 -44.07 -0.48
CA GLY A 317 -12.26 -42.66 -0.41
C GLY A 317 -10.76 -42.43 -0.41
N GLN A 318 -10.38 -41.21 -0.03
CA GLN A 318 -9.00 -40.76 0.09
C GLN A 318 -8.76 -40.22 1.50
N GLY A 319 -7.69 -40.68 2.14
CA GLY A 319 -7.24 -40.18 3.43
C GLY A 319 -5.86 -39.55 3.34
N ALA A 320 -5.52 -38.76 4.36
CA ALA A 320 -4.19 -38.24 4.59
C ALA A 320 -3.87 -38.24 6.08
N VAL A 321 -2.65 -38.61 6.43
CA VAL A 321 -2.08 -38.35 7.76
C VAL A 321 -1.18 -37.13 7.67
N PHE A 322 -1.47 -36.10 8.45
CA PHE A 322 -0.70 -34.88 8.59
C PHE A 322 0.17 -34.98 9.84
N VAL A 323 1.42 -34.54 9.80
CA VAL A 323 2.35 -34.58 10.93
C VAL A 323 3.15 -33.28 11.06
N SER A 324 3.44 -32.93 12.30
CA SER A 324 4.34 -31.84 12.66
C SER A 324 5.01 -32.12 14.00
N ALA A 325 5.82 -31.19 14.50
CA ALA A 325 6.35 -31.24 15.86
C ALA A 325 6.73 -29.84 16.33
N ASP A 326 6.43 -29.55 17.59
CA ASP A 326 6.82 -28.32 18.27
C ASP A 326 7.75 -28.61 19.45
N TYR A 327 8.43 -27.58 19.95
CA TYR A 327 9.15 -27.64 21.21
C TYR A 327 8.96 -26.36 22.03
N ILE A 328 9.04 -26.52 23.35
CA ILE A 328 9.11 -25.44 24.31
C ILE A 328 10.31 -25.70 25.22
N ASN A 329 11.14 -24.68 25.42
CA ASN A 329 12.27 -24.73 26.34
C ASN A 329 11.90 -24.10 27.68
N ALA A 330 12.67 -24.43 28.71
CA ALA A 330 12.49 -23.88 30.06
C ALA A 330 12.71 -22.37 30.15
N ASP A 331 13.39 -21.77 29.16
CA ASP A 331 13.59 -20.32 29.04
C ASP A 331 12.45 -19.61 28.26
N GLU A 332 11.33 -20.31 28.07
CA GLU A 332 10.14 -19.88 27.31
C GLU A 332 10.40 -19.68 25.81
N SER A 333 11.62 -19.98 25.31
CA SER A 333 11.83 -20.05 23.87
C SER A 333 11.15 -21.29 23.30
N CYS A 334 10.38 -21.11 22.24
CA CYS A 334 9.69 -22.21 21.57
C CYS A 334 9.83 -22.10 20.05
N GLY A 335 9.57 -23.20 19.38
CA GLY A 335 9.66 -23.28 17.93
C GLY A 335 9.08 -24.57 17.37
N GLY A 336 8.86 -24.61 16.06
CA GLY A 336 8.14 -25.69 15.40
C GLY A 336 8.78 -26.15 14.10
N TYR A 337 8.42 -27.35 13.68
CA TYR A 337 8.69 -27.81 12.31
C TYR A 337 7.97 -26.86 11.34
N PRO A 338 8.67 -26.20 10.40
CA PRO A 338 8.07 -25.16 9.55
C PRO A 338 6.99 -25.67 8.60
N ASP A 339 6.99 -26.96 8.30
CA ASP A 339 6.13 -27.58 7.29
C ASP A 339 5.08 -28.48 7.96
N LEU A 340 3.92 -28.63 7.33
CA LEU A 340 2.95 -29.66 7.67
C LEU A 340 3.12 -30.82 6.68
N ASP A 341 3.95 -31.79 7.05
CA ASP A 341 4.17 -32.96 6.21
C ASP A 341 2.93 -33.85 6.23
N HIS A 342 2.67 -34.52 5.10
CA HIS A 342 1.53 -35.42 5.00
C HIS A 342 1.84 -36.64 4.15
N HIS A 343 1.10 -37.72 4.40
CA HIS A 343 1.08 -38.91 3.57
C HIS A 343 -0.36 -39.24 3.20
N GLU A 344 -0.65 -39.17 1.91
CA GLU A 344 -1.94 -39.53 1.34
C GLU A 344 -2.04 -41.04 1.13
N PHE A 345 -3.21 -41.63 1.41
CA PHE A 345 -3.49 -43.04 1.20
C PHE A 345 -4.91 -43.25 0.69
N GLN A 346 -5.09 -44.23 -0.19
CA GLN A 346 -6.40 -44.62 -0.68
C GLN A 346 -7.11 -45.52 0.33
N ILE A 347 -8.39 -45.24 0.58
CA ILE A 347 -9.26 -46.06 1.42
C ILE A 347 -10.07 -46.98 0.52
N LEU A 348 -9.93 -48.29 0.75
CA LEU A 348 -10.71 -49.31 0.08
C LEU A 348 -11.78 -49.83 1.03
N ALA A 349 -13.05 -49.75 0.61
CA ALA A 349 -14.14 -50.36 1.37
C ALA A 349 -13.88 -51.87 1.53
N LYS A 350 -14.30 -52.42 2.68
CA LYS A 350 -14.23 -53.85 2.91
C LYS A 350 -15.12 -54.57 1.90
N THR A 351 -14.55 -55.48 1.11
CA THR A 351 -15.34 -56.37 0.26
C THR A 351 -15.92 -57.48 1.12
N ASP A 352 -17.25 -57.51 1.25
CA ASP A 352 -17.93 -58.63 1.88
C ASP A 352 -17.78 -59.88 1.00
N PRO A 353 -17.37 -61.05 1.53
CA PRO A 353 -17.27 -62.29 0.75
C PRO A 353 -18.63 -62.84 0.25
N GLY A 354 -19.70 -62.06 0.41
CA GLY A 354 -21.08 -62.49 0.26
C GLY A 354 -21.93 -61.49 -0.50
N ASN A 355 -21.46 -60.98 -1.64
CA ASN A 355 -22.38 -60.53 -2.68
C ASN A 355 -21.76 -60.73 -4.06
N ASN A 356 -21.96 -61.94 -4.62
CA ASN A 356 -21.85 -62.15 -6.05
C ASN A 356 -23.05 -61.46 -6.69
N GLU A 357 -22.89 -60.23 -7.17
CA GLU A 357 -23.60 -59.83 -8.37
C GLU A 357 -22.67 -60.10 -9.56
N ASP A 358 -23.00 -61.20 -10.26
CA ASP A 358 -22.47 -61.52 -11.58
C ASP A 358 -22.58 -60.29 -12.48
N THR A 359 -21.45 -59.73 -12.86
CA THR A 359 -21.33 -59.11 -14.18
C THR A 359 -20.20 -59.79 -14.92
N ASP A 360 -20.62 -60.70 -15.80
CA ASP A 360 -19.79 -61.36 -16.80
C ASP A 360 -18.93 -60.34 -17.57
N GLY A 361 -17.61 -60.58 -17.57
CA GLY A 361 -16.64 -59.80 -18.32
C GLY A 361 -15.21 -60.34 -18.20
N LYS A 362 -14.99 -61.58 -18.67
CA LYS A 362 -13.68 -62.25 -18.79
C LYS A 362 -12.71 -61.50 -19.75
N PRO A 363 -11.39 -61.83 -19.82
CA PRO A 363 -10.32 -60.94 -19.36
C PRO A 363 -9.18 -60.72 -20.39
N ASP A 364 -8.22 -59.90 -19.96
CA ASP A 364 -6.79 -59.95 -20.26
C ASP A 364 -6.29 -59.38 -21.61
N HIS A 365 -5.48 -58.31 -21.54
CA HIS A 365 -4.02 -58.39 -21.71
C HIS A 365 -3.37 -56.99 -21.71
N THR A 366 -2.49 -56.76 -20.71
CA THR A 366 -1.10 -56.22 -20.76
C THR A 366 -0.77 -55.16 -21.84
N THR A 367 -0.07 -54.05 -21.61
CA THR A 367 1.29 -53.91 -21.02
C THR A 367 1.69 -52.42 -21.03
N GLU A 368 2.44 -52.00 -20.01
CA GLU A 368 3.63 -51.14 -20.01
C GLU A 368 3.81 -50.08 -21.14
N GLN A 369 3.87 -48.79 -20.75
CA GLN A 369 4.50 -47.74 -21.55
C GLN A 369 5.97 -47.58 -21.16
N GLY A 370 6.85 -48.00 -22.07
CA GLY A 370 8.27 -47.68 -22.03
C GLY A 370 8.95 -48.13 -23.33
N GLY A 371 9.48 -47.19 -24.11
CA GLY A 371 10.38 -47.51 -25.22
C GLY A 371 10.24 -46.61 -26.45
N THR A 372 11.18 -45.68 -26.58
CA THR A 372 11.51 -44.91 -27.77
C THR A 372 11.91 -45.80 -28.96
N SER A 373 11.47 -45.49 -30.19
CA SER A 373 12.36 -45.56 -31.36
C SER A 373 11.81 -44.85 -32.61
N THR A 374 12.80 -44.51 -33.43
CA THR A 374 12.97 -43.64 -34.58
C THR A 374 12.46 -44.15 -35.95
N THR A 375 11.97 -43.20 -36.76
CA THR A 375 11.96 -43.13 -38.26
C THR A 375 10.93 -43.94 -39.09
N PRO A 376 10.60 -43.53 -40.35
CA PRO A 376 9.48 -42.64 -40.67
C PRO A 376 8.50 -43.23 -41.71
N VAL A 377 7.35 -42.59 -41.94
CA VAL A 377 6.65 -42.76 -43.22
C VAL A 377 6.12 -41.43 -43.76
N ASN A 378 6.66 -41.10 -44.92
CA ASN A 378 6.38 -39.95 -45.76
C ASN A 378 5.23 -40.30 -46.72
N GLY A 379 4.35 -39.33 -47.04
CA GLY A 379 3.51 -39.44 -48.24
C GLY A 379 2.20 -38.65 -48.26
N THR A 380 2.31 -37.34 -48.55
CA THR A 380 1.53 -36.56 -49.55
C THR A 380 0.05 -36.85 -49.86
N GLY A 381 -0.78 -35.81 -49.67
CA GLY A 381 -1.50 -35.15 -50.78
C GLY A 381 -3.04 -35.05 -50.75
N GLY A 382 -3.56 -33.81 -50.79
CA GLY A 382 -4.89 -33.40 -51.30
C GLY A 382 -5.98 -33.23 -50.23
N SER A 383 -6.29 -32.02 -49.74
CA SER A 383 -7.10 -30.92 -50.31
C SER A 383 -8.56 -30.93 -49.84
N ASP A 384 -9.04 -29.72 -49.53
CA ASP A 384 -10.41 -29.28 -49.18
C ASP A 384 -10.80 -29.38 -47.69
N SER A 385 -11.46 -28.42 -47.04
CA SER A 385 -11.71 -26.98 -47.25
C SER A 385 -12.40 -26.49 -45.98
N GLY A 386 -11.88 -25.48 -45.28
CA GLY A 386 -12.55 -24.93 -44.10
C GLY A 386 -11.75 -23.83 -43.39
N SER A 387 -12.11 -22.58 -43.64
CA SER A 387 -11.40 -21.36 -43.24
C SER A 387 -12.08 -20.63 -42.08
N LEU A 388 -11.31 -19.73 -41.45
CA LEU A 388 -11.67 -18.57 -40.61
C LEU A 388 -11.70 -18.85 -39.08
N ALA A 389 -10.98 -18.14 -38.21
CA ALA A 389 -10.25 -16.89 -38.35
C ALA A 389 -9.04 -16.82 -37.39
N GLU A 390 -7.91 -16.42 -37.96
CA GLU A 390 -6.74 -15.87 -37.32
C GLU A 390 -6.74 -14.37 -37.61
N THR A 391 -6.69 -13.53 -36.57
CA THR A 391 -6.23 -12.14 -36.65
C THR A 391 -5.55 -11.86 -35.32
N GLY A 392 -4.24 -11.64 -35.21
CA GLY A 392 -3.36 -10.97 -36.16
C GLY A 392 -2.91 -9.66 -35.49
N SER A 393 -1.77 -9.73 -34.81
CA SER A 393 -1.04 -8.57 -34.29
C SER A 393 -0.53 -7.70 -35.44
N SER A 394 -0.49 -6.38 -35.26
CA SER A 394 0.67 -5.59 -35.70
C SER A 394 0.64 -4.14 -35.20
N ASP A 395 1.69 -3.79 -34.46
CA ASP A 395 2.31 -2.47 -34.45
C ASP A 395 2.77 -2.06 -35.86
N ALA A 396 2.45 -0.83 -36.26
CA ALA A 396 3.29 0.10 -37.03
C ALA A 396 2.42 1.11 -37.78
N LEU A 397 2.37 2.36 -37.32
CA LEU A 397 2.50 3.54 -38.18
C LEU A 397 2.77 4.79 -37.32
N SER A 398 3.85 5.49 -37.68
CA SER A 398 4.39 6.67 -37.03
C SER A 398 3.74 7.98 -37.52
N LYS A 399 3.61 8.93 -36.59
CA LYS A 399 3.77 10.40 -36.73
C LYS A 399 2.91 11.14 -37.78
N VAL A 400 1.99 12.00 -37.30
CA VAL A 400 1.86 13.43 -37.66
C VAL A 400 0.82 14.12 -36.73
N ALA A 401 1.27 15.19 -36.07
CA ALA A 401 0.57 16.39 -35.59
C ALA A 401 -0.73 16.34 -34.74
N LEU A 402 -0.63 16.84 -33.50
CA LEU A 402 -1.43 18.01 -33.11
C LEU A 402 -0.72 18.83 -32.01
N ALA A 403 -0.32 20.04 -32.37
CA ALA A 403 -0.01 21.12 -31.44
C ALA A 403 -1.31 21.88 -31.13
N GLY A 404 -1.46 22.37 -29.89
CA GLY A 404 -2.51 23.31 -29.48
C GLY A 404 -3.13 22.92 -28.14
N GLY A 405 -3.21 23.76 -27.11
CA GLY A 405 -2.87 25.17 -27.01
C GLY A 405 -2.95 25.64 -25.55
N ALA A 406 -2.18 26.69 -25.26
CA ALA A 406 -2.30 27.51 -24.07
C ALA A 406 -3.26 28.70 -24.32
N ALA A 407 -3.71 29.31 -23.21
CA ALA A 407 -4.50 30.55 -23.06
C ALA A 407 -6.04 30.39 -23.17
N LEU A 408 -6.87 30.96 -22.29
CA LEU A 408 -6.92 32.37 -21.86
C LEU A 408 -7.49 32.60 -20.44
N MET A 409 -7.04 33.69 -19.84
CA MET A 409 -7.62 34.43 -18.71
C MET A 409 -8.93 35.14 -19.11
N LEU A 410 -9.82 35.37 -18.12
CA LEU A 410 -10.60 36.61 -17.85
C LEU A 410 -11.97 36.29 -17.23
N GLY A 411 -12.21 36.84 -16.05
CA GLY A 411 -13.51 36.79 -15.37
C GLY A 411 -13.56 37.78 -14.22
N ALA A 412 -13.54 39.07 -14.56
CA ALA A 412 -13.76 40.18 -13.63
C ALA A 412 -15.20 40.16 -13.10
N GLY A 413 -15.36 40.16 -11.78
CA GLY A 413 -16.64 40.41 -11.10
C GLY A 413 -16.49 41.60 -10.16
N ALA A 414 -16.91 42.76 -10.64
CA ALA A 414 -16.96 44.01 -9.88
C ALA A 414 -17.95 43.91 -8.72
N VAL A 415 -17.54 44.28 -7.50
CA VAL A 415 -18.47 44.79 -6.48
C VAL A 415 -18.19 46.28 -6.30
N VAL A 416 -19.16 47.03 -6.80
CA VAL A 416 -19.27 48.49 -6.75
C VAL A 416 -19.36 48.96 -5.31
N VAL A 417 -18.54 49.97 -5.00
CA VAL A 417 -18.61 50.83 -3.83
C VAL A 417 -19.93 51.61 -3.85
N ALA A 418 -20.81 51.40 -2.87
CA ALA A 418 -21.78 52.40 -2.46
C ALA A 418 -21.30 53.04 -1.14
N ARG A 419 -20.68 54.20 -1.33
CA ARG A 419 -20.27 55.16 -0.31
C ARG A 419 -21.53 55.74 0.35
N ARG A 420 -21.66 55.65 1.67
CA ARG A 420 -22.46 56.62 2.42
C ARG A 420 -21.72 57.02 3.68
N ARG A 421 -21.24 58.25 3.69
CA ARG A 421 -20.59 58.92 4.82
C ARG A 421 -21.50 60.04 5.30
N ASN A 422 -21.50 60.21 6.63
CA ASN A 422 -21.79 61.40 7.44
C ASN A 422 -23.24 61.69 7.89
N ALA A 423 -23.36 61.63 9.24
CA ALA A 423 -23.83 62.65 10.18
C ALA A 423 -25.25 63.23 10.05
N ASP A 424 -26.09 62.92 11.06
CA ASP A 424 -26.78 63.87 11.94
C ASP A 424 -27.32 63.10 13.17
N THR A 425 -26.87 63.36 14.40
CA THR A 425 -27.43 64.28 15.43
C THR A 425 -28.73 63.82 16.11
N ASN A 426 -28.68 63.70 17.45
CA ASN A 426 -29.77 63.72 18.46
C ASN A 426 -30.77 62.55 18.57
N ALA A 427 -30.68 61.79 19.68
CA ALA A 427 -31.67 61.71 20.78
C ALA A 427 -31.28 60.59 21.75
#